data_AF-A0A4R1FKR5-F1
#
_entry.id   AF-A0A4R1FKR5-F1
#
_cell.length_a   1.000
_cell.length_b   1.000
_cell.length_c   1.000
_cell.angle_alpha   90.00
_cell.angle_beta   90.00
_cell.angle_gamma   90.00
#
_symmetry.space_group_name_H-M   'P 1'
#
loop_
_entity.id
_entity.type
_entity.pdbx_description
1 polymer ?
#
loop_
_entity_poly.entity_id
_entity_poly.type
_entity_poly.pdbx_seq_one_letter_code
_entity_poly.pdbx_strand_id
1 'polypeptide(L)'
;MKLNTEQQKTQISSSHRLINITSTLRHQLSNNNYGIFDRVSSNFLINEIFQKLEYQSNITVSKRQSALFKRAKDNLNNYNSQKLSSFEYATEALFDNYFFKNNKNFINRVEALKIIKRSIIQNGNISLVMPILSRKPFSPIKNKGY
;
A
#
# COMPACT_ATOMS: atom_id res chain seq x y z
N MET A 1 1.12 -15.16 33.37
CA MET A 1 0.03 -16.00 32.82
C MET A 1 0.67 -17.18 32.09
N LYS A 2 0.53 -18.42 32.60
CA LYS A 2 1.11 -19.62 31.96
C LYS A 2 0.22 -20.01 30.77
N LEU A 3 0.80 -20.06 29.57
CA LEU A 3 0.10 -20.46 28.34
C LEU A 3 -0.29 -21.94 28.41
N ASN A 4 -1.50 -22.28 27.96
CA ASN A 4 -1.96 -23.67 27.93
C ASN A 4 -1.27 -24.49 26.82
N THR A 5 -1.41 -25.80 26.86
CA THR A 5 -0.76 -26.74 25.93
C THR A 5 -1.14 -26.53 24.46
N GLU A 6 -2.35 -26.05 24.16
CA GLU A 6 -2.77 -25.71 22.78
C GLU A 6 -2.18 -24.38 22.30
N GLN A 7 -2.02 -23.41 23.20
CA GLN A 7 -1.34 -22.13 22.94
C GLN A 7 0.17 -22.34 22.75
N GLN A 8 0.76 -23.32 23.43
CA GLN A 8 2.14 -23.76 23.20
C GLN A 8 2.31 -24.49 21.85
N LYS A 9 1.32 -25.30 21.44
CA LYS A 9 1.30 -25.95 20.10
C LYS A 9 1.19 -24.93 18.96
N THR A 10 0.43 -23.84 19.15
CA THR A 10 0.25 -22.79 18.14
C THR A 10 1.42 -21.78 18.09
N GLN A 11 2.27 -21.72 19.12
CA GLN A 11 3.55 -21.01 19.08
C GLN A 11 4.60 -21.68 18.18
N ILE A 12 4.45 -22.98 17.91
CA ILE A 12 5.23 -23.67 16.88
C ILE A 12 4.63 -23.33 15.53
N SER A 13 5.00 -22.10 15.14
CA SER A 13 4.77 -21.38 13.91
C SER A 13 4.32 -22.20 12.69
N SER A 14 3.41 -21.60 11.93
CA SER A 14 3.18 -21.85 10.50
C SER A 14 4.48 -22.07 9.71
N SER A 15 5.61 -21.53 10.17
CA SER A 15 6.95 -21.69 9.60
C SER A 15 7.50 -23.11 9.70
N HIS A 16 7.27 -23.87 10.77
CA HIS A 16 7.72 -25.27 10.84
C HIS A 16 6.88 -26.20 9.97
N ARG A 17 5.57 -25.93 9.87
CA ARG A 17 4.71 -26.60 8.88
C ARG A 17 5.15 -26.28 7.45
N LEU A 18 5.52 -25.02 7.18
CA LEU A 18 6.08 -24.61 5.89
C LEU A 18 7.45 -25.25 5.60
N ILE A 19 8.29 -25.42 6.61
CA ILE A 19 9.59 -26.11 6.48
C ILE A 19 9.38 -27.59 6.15
N ASN A 20 8.42 -28.27 6.79
CA ASN A 20 8.11 -29.66 6.46
C ASN A 20 7.46 -29.80 5.07
N ILE A 21 6.61 -28.86 4.65
CA ILE A 21 6.04 -28.84 3.30
C ILE A 21 7.14 -28.56 2.26
N THR A 22 8.09 -27.69 2.56
CA THR A 22 9.18 -27.34 1.63
C THR A 22 10.35 -28.34 1.65
N SER A 23 10.54 -29.10 2.73
CA SER A 23 11.56 -30.14 2.81
C SER A 23 11.19 -31.37 1.97
N THR A 24 9.90 -31.69 1.85
CA THR A 24 9.41 -32.74 0.95
C THR A 24 9.39 -32.30 -0.51
N LEU A 25 9.22 -30.99 -0.79
CA LEU A 25 9.28 -30.40 -2.14
C LEU A 25 10.71 -30.16 -2.66
N ARG A 26 11.73 -30.31 -1.79
CA ARG A 26 13.13 -29.90 -2.06
C ARG A 26 13.80 -30.65 -3.22
N HIS A 27 13.21 -31.76 -3.68
CA HIS A 27 13.72 -32.59 -4.79
C HIS A 27 12.82 -32.60 -6.04
N GLN A 28 11.79 -31.75 -6.13
CA GLN A 28 11.02 -31.58 -7.37
C GLN A 28 11.15 -30.14 -7.88
N LEU A 29 12.23 -29.91 -8.63
CA LEU A 29 12.46 -28.66 -9.37
C LEU A 29 11.71 -28.60 -10.72
N SER A 30 11.05 -29.67 -11.11
CA SER A 30 10.06 -29.72 -12.18
C SER A 30 9.33 -31.06 -12.09
N ASN A 31 8.02 -31.00 -11.88
CA ASN A 31 7.12 -31.91 -12.57
C ASN A 31 6.31 -31.00 -13.50
N ASN A 32 5.96 -31.48 -14.70
CA ASN A 32 5.13 -30.79 -15.70
C ASN A 32 3.67 -30.50 -15.23
N ASN A 33 3.50 -30.06 -13.99
CA ASN A 33 2.28 -29.56 -13.40
C ASN A 33 2.37 -28.04 -13.32
N TYR A 34 2.71 -27.40 -14.44
CA TYR A 34 2.00 -26.19 -14.77
C TYR A 34 0.52 -26.59 -14.67
N GLY A 35 -0.22 -26.03 -13.71
CA GLY A 35 -1.65 -26.35 -13.56
C GLY A 35 -2.37 -26.21 -14.90
N ILE A 36 -3.59 -26.72 -15.02
CA ILE A 36 -4.39 -26.45 -16.21
C ILE A 36 -4.54 -24.92 -16.31
N PHE A 37 -3.76 -24.32 -17.20
CA PHE A 37 -3.78 -22.90 -17.46
C PHE A 37 -4.67 -22.69 -18.66
N ASP A 38 -5.82 -22.09 -18.42
CA ASP A 38 -6.63 -21.57 -19.50
C ASP A 38 -5.82 -20.50 -20.23
N ARG A 39 -5.51 -20.76 -21.50
CA ARG A 39 -4.83 -19.81 -22.35
C ARG A 39 -5.82 -18.70 -22.68
N VAL A 40 -5.61 -17.54 -22.09
CA VAL A 40 -6.38 -16.34 -22.41
C VAL A 40 -5.78 -15.70 -23.65
N SER A 41 -6.62 -15.34 -24.62
CA SER A 41 -6.15 -14.63 -25.81
C SER A 41 -5.65 -13.23 -25.43
N SER A 42 -4.56 -12.78 -26.05
CA SER A 42 -4.04 -11.42 -25.83
C SER A 42 -5.10 -10.36 -26.15
N ASN A 43 -5.96 -10.62 -27.14
CA ASN A 43 -7.08 -9.74 -27.49
C ASN A 43 -8.09 -9.60 -26.34
N PHE A 44 -8.46 -10.70 -25.69
CA PHE A 44 -9.34 -10.66 -24.51
C PHE A 44 -8.66 -9.95 -23.35
N LEU A 45 -7.38 -10.20 -23.09
CA LEU A 45 -6.65 -9.52 -22.02
C LEU A 45 -6.63 -7.99 -22.22
N ILE A 46 -6.26 -7.53 -23.43
CA ILE A 46 -6.12 -6.10 -23.71
C ILE A 46 -7.49 -5.42 -23.78
N ASN A 47 -8.45 -5.98 -24.51
CA ASN A 47 -9.70 -5.28 -24.79
C ASN A 47 -10.78 -5.51 -23.72
N GLU A 48 -10.74 -6.61 -22.97
CA GLU A 48 -11.72 -6.84 -21.90
C GLU A 48 -11.13 -6.53 -20.53
N ILE A 49 -9.98 -7.14 -20.20
CA ILE A 49 -9.44 -7.06 -18.84
C ILE A 49 -8.82 -5.69 -18.56
N PHE A 50 -7.95 -5.17 -19.43
CA PHE A 50 -7.33 -3.87 -19.18
C PHE A 50 -8.34 -2.72 -19.24
N GLN A 51 -9.30 -2.75 -20.15
CA GLN A 51 -10.36 -1.75 -20.19
C GLN A 51 -11.22 -1.78 -18.90
N LYS A 52 -11.59 -2.97 -18.41
CA LYS A 52 -12.31 -3.10 -17.13
C LYS A 52 -11.46 -2.62 -15.96
N LEU A 53 -10.17 -2.94 -15.92
CA LEU A 53 -9.26 -2.46 -14.89
C LEU A 53 -9.12 -0.95 -14.91
N GLU A 54 -8.97 -0.33 -16.09
CA GLU A 54 -8.91 1.11 -16.25
C GLU A 54 -10.20 1.77 -15.76
N TYR A 55 -11.36 1.26 -16.19
CA TYR A 55 -12.66 1.76 -15.74
C TYR A 55 -12.83 1.67 -14.22
N GLN A 56 -12.52 0.52 -13.62
CA GLN A 56 -12.60 0.34 -12.17
C GLN A 56 -11.59 1.19 -11.40
N SER A 57 -10.39 1.39 -11.96
CA SER A 57 -9.38 2.30 -11.43
C SER A 57 -9.90 3.72 -11.41
N ASN A 58 -10.46 4.20 -12.53
CA ASN A 58 -11.06 5.53 -12.64
C ASN A 58 -12.21 5.76 -11.66
N ILE A 59 -13.11 4.77 -11.50
CA ILE A 59 -14.17 4.83 -10.48
C ILE A 59 -13.57 4.95 -9.07
N THR A 60 -12.56 4.13 -8.77
CA THR A 60 -11.93 4.12 -7.46
C THR A 60 -11.26 5.46 -7.15
N VAL A 61 -10.54 6.00 -8.12
CA VAL A 61 -9.90 7.32 -8.03
C VAL A 61 -10.96 8.41 -7.82
N SER A 62 -12.03 8.42 -8.61
CA SER A 62 -13.10 9.42 -8.49
C SER A 62 -13.80 9.39 -7.12
N LYS A 63 -14.14 8.20 -6.63
CA LYS A 63 -14.70 8.02 -5.28
C LYS A 63 -13.77 8.55 -4.20
N ARG A 64 -12.45 8.33 -4.34
CA ARG A 64 -11.44 8.81 -3.40
C ARG A 64 -11.27 10.32 -3.47
N GLN A 65 -11.25 10.91 -4.66
CA GLN A 65 -11.21 12.37 -4.83
C GLN A 65 -12.41 13.03 -4.16
N SER A 66 -13.60 12.45 -4.32
CA SER A 66 -14.83 12.94 -3.67
C SER A 66 -14.73 12.86 -2.13
N ALA A 67 -14.22 11.74 -1.61
CA ALA A 67 -14.00 11.57 -0.17
C ALA A 67 -12.93 12.51 0.40
N LEU A 68 -11.86 12.78 -0.37
CA LEU A 68 -10.82 13.75 -0.02
C LEU A 68 -11.38 15.17 0.03
N PHE A 69 -12.14 15.56 -0.99
CA PHE A 69 -12.78 16.88 -1.05
C PHE A 69 -13.72 17.10 0.14
N LYS A 70 -14.55 16.10 0.45
CA LYS A 70 -15.44 16.15 1.63
C LYS A 70 -14.64 16.32 2.92
N ARG A 71 -13.60 15.51 3.15
CA ARG A 71 -12.75 15.63 4.35
C ARG A 71 -12.06 16.99 4.44
N ALA A 72 -11.57 17.51 3.33
CA ALA A 72 -10.90 18.82 3.31
C ALA A 72 -11.87 19.95 3.67
N LYS A 73 -13.14 19.85 3.24
CA LYS A 73 -14.21 20.76 3.65
C LYS A 73 -14.54 20.62 5.13
N ASP A 74 -14.71 19.39 5.63
CA ASP A 74 -15.04 19.11 7.03
C ASP A 74 -13.93 19.57 7.99
N ASN A 75 -12.67 19.50 7.54
CA ASN A 75 -11.49 19.91 8.31
C ASN A 75 -11.04 21.35 8.04
N LEU A 76 -11.81 22.18 7.32
CA LEU A 76 -11.38 23.52 6.92
C LEU A 76 -10.94 24.39 8.12
N ASN A 77 -11.68 24.30 9.23
CA ASN A 77 -11.37 25.03 10.47
C ASN A 77 -10.03 24.62 11.07
N ASN A 78 -9.58 23.37 10.87
CA ASN A 78 -8.29 22.88 11.38
C ASN A 78 -7.10 23.49 10.63
N TYR A 79 -7.32 24.10 9.48
CA TYR A 79 -6.31 24.75 8.66
C TYR A 79 -6.18 26.26 8.89
N ASN A 80 -7.03 26.85 9.76
CA ASN A 80 -7.17 28.31 9.91
C ASN A 80 -7.40 29.03 8.56
N SER A 81 -8.05 28.37 7.60
CA SER A 81 -8.35 28.93 6.28
C SER A 81 -9.84 29.23 6.16
N GLN A 82 -10.17 30.34 5.50
CA GLN A 82 -11.56 30.73 5.22
C GLN A 82 -12.11 30.06 3.95
N LYS A 83 -11.23 29.55 3.07
CA LYS A 83 -11.62 28.95 1.79
C LYS A 83 -10.78 27.72 1.50
N LEU A 84 -11.43 26.72 0.91
CA LEU A 84 -10.78 25.52 0.40
C LEU A 84 -9.92 25.88 -0.82
N SER A 85 -8.64 25.53 -0.79
CA SER A 85 -7.72 25.63 -1.93
C SER A 85 -7.11 24.27 -2.28
N SER A 86 -6.32 24.24 -3.35
CA SER A 86 -5.55 23.05 -3.73
C SER A 86 -4.59 22.59 -2.64
N PHE A 87 -4.15 23.48 -1.74
CA PHE A 87 -3.23 23.14 -0.65
C PHE A 87 -3.89 22.28 0.44
N GLU A 88 -5.11 22.60 0.86
CA GLU A 88 -5.83 21.81 1.85
C GLU A 88 -6.20 20.43 1.28
N TYR A 89 -6.58 20.38 0.00
CA TYR A 89 -6.84 19.13 -0.71
C TYR A 89 -5.58 18.25 -0.80
N ALA A 90 -4.44 18.81 -1.21
CA ALA A 90 -3.17 18.09 -1.24
C ALA A 90 -2.74 17.63 0.16
N THR A 91 -3.03 18.41 1.19
CA THR A 91 -2.76 18.03 2.58
C THR A 91 -3.60 16.81 2.97
N GLU A 92 -4.92 16.81 2.75
CA GLU A 92 -5.75 15.64 3.07
C GLU A 92 -5.37 14.40 2.25
N ALA A 93 -4.85 14.56 1.03
CA ALA A 93 -4.30 13.45 0.27
C ALA A 93 -3.13 12.77 0.98
N LEU A 94 -2.26 13.54 1.65
CA LEU A 94 -1.18 13.00 2.48
C LEU A 94 -1.67 12.35 3.78
N PHE A 95 -2.87 12.67 4.25
CA PHE A 95 -3.49 12.03 5.43
C PHE A 95 -4.51 10.94 5.04
N ASP A 96 -4.58 10.56 3.76
CA ASP A 96 -5.36 9.41 3.33
C ASP A 96 -4.57 8.12 3.59
N ASN A 97 -5.07 7.32 4.55
CA ASN A 97 -4.52 6.00 4.89
C ASN A 97 -4.41 5.03 3.71
N TYR A 98 -5.12 5.29 2.61
CA TYR A 98 -4.99 4.53 1.37
C TYR A 98 -3.64 4.79 0.67
N PHE A 99 -3.20 6.05 0.60
CA PHE A 99 -1.96 6.44 -0.07
C PHE A 99 -0.78 6.48 0.89
N PHE A 100 -0.99 7.08 2.07
CA PHE A 100 0.05 7.32 3.05
C PHE A 100 -0.47 6.98 4.44
N LYS A 101 0.27 6.16 5.18
CA LYS A 101 -0.04 5.88 6.59
C LYS A 101 0.45 6.99 7.51
N ASN A 102 0.21 8.25 7.13
CA ASN A 102 0.61 9.37 7.96
C ASN A 102 -0.26 9.43 9.21
N ASN A 103 0.39 9.38 10.36
CA ASN A 103 -0.25 9.53 11.66
C ASN A 103 0.03 10.95 12.18
N LYS A 104 -0.96 11.53 12.89
CA LYS A 104 -0.83 12.82 13.60
C LYS A 104 0.38 12.86 14.54
N ASN A 105 0.89 11.70 14.94
CA ASN A 105 2.09 11.55 15.76
C ASN A 105 3.39 12.04 15.08
N PHE A 106 3.46 12.05 13.74
CA PHE A 106 4.67 12.44 13.02
C PHE A 106 4.60 13.86 12.46
N ILE A 107 3.43 14.25 11.94
CA ILE A 107 3.19 15.59 11.42
C ILE A 107 1.71 15.94 11.57
N ASN A 108 1.42 17.16 11.98
CA ASN A 108 0.04 17.65 12.04
C ASN A 108 -0.39 18.30 10.71
N ARG A 109 -1.69 18.51 10.53
CA ARG A 109 -2.27 19.06 9.29
C ARG A 109 -1.77 20.47 8.95
N VAL A 110 -1.57 21.31 9.97
CA VAL A 110 -1.13 22.70 9.79
C VAL A 110 0.33 22.76 9.32
N GLU A 111 1.19 21.93 9.89
CA GLU A 111 2.58 21.77 9.48
C GLU A 111 2.69 21.20 8.07
N ALA A 112 1.94 20.14 7.77
CA ALA A 112 1.91 19.57 6.42
C ALA A 112 1.47 20.61 5.38
N LEU A 113 0.44 21.41 5.67
CA LEU A 113 -0.01 22.50 4.81
C LEU A 113 1.11 23.52 4.55
N LYS A 114 1.86 23.91 5.60
CA LYS A 114 3.00 24.84 5.46
C LYS A 114 4.10 24.27 4.57
N ILE A 115 4.44 22.99 4.74
CA ILE A 115 5.45 22.30 3.90
C ILE A 115 4.99 22.25 2.45
N ILE A 116 3.74 21.87 2.20
CA ILE A 116 3.18 21.81 0.84
C ILE A 116 3.19 23.19 0.18
N LYS A 117 2.70 24.22 0.87
CA LYS A 117 2.71 25.61 0.36
C LYS A 117 4.12 26.03 0.01
N ARG A 118 5.09 25.80 0.90
CA ARG A 118 6.49 26.11 0.64
C ARG A 118 7.05 25.35 -0.56
N SER A 119 6.78 24.05 -0.67
CA SER A 119 7.26 23.22 -1.79
C SER A 119 6.72 23.71 -3.13
N ILE A 120 5.42 24.02 -3.20
CA ILE A 120 4.79 24.52 -4.44
C ILE A 120 5.30 25.92 -4.79
N ILE A 121 5.43 26.82 -3.81
CA ILE A 121 5.94 28.19 -4.06
C ILE A 121 7.39 28.17 -4.53
N GLN A 122 8.23 27.30 -3.96
CA GLN A 122 9.66 27.27 -4.26
C GLN A 122 10.00 26.46 -5.52
N ASN A 123 9.35 25.31 -5.70
CA ASN A 123 9.75 24.31 -6.71
C ASN A 123 8.67 24.03 -7.75
N GLY A 124 7.47 24.60 -7.61
CA GLY A 124 6.32 24.30 -8.49
C GLY A 124 5.75 22.88 -8.34
N ASN A 125 6.29 22.06 -7.44
CA ASN A 125 5.88 20.67 -7.24
C ASN A 125 5.90 20.26 -5.75
N ILE A 126 5.25 19.13 -5.45
CA ILE A 126 5.37 18.46 -4.15
C ILE A 126 6.30 17.27 -4.35
N SER A 127 7.49 17.33 -3.74
CA SER A 127 8.45 16.23 -3.79
C SER A 127 8.19 15.24 -2.67
N LEU A 128 7.85 14.00 -3.02
CA LEU A 128 7.65 12.91 -2.07
C LEU A 128 8.88 12.01 -2.05
N VAL A 129 9.49 11.86 -0.87
CA VAL A 129 10.59 10.92 -0.67
C VAL A 129 10.00 9.60 -0.17
N MET A 130 10.00 8.59 -1.03
CA MET A 130 9.62 7.24 -0.65
C MET A 130 10.91 6.44 -0.35
N PRO A 131 11.14 6.01 0.90
CA PRO A 131 12.25 5.11 1.19
C PRO A 131 11.92 3.71 0.65
N ILE A 132 12.22 3.47 -0.63
CA ILE A 132 11.87 2.22 -1.34
C ILE A 132 12.78 1.06 -0.91
N LEU A 133 13.91 1.36 -0.26
CA LEU A 133 14.93 0.39 0.09
C LEU A 133 14.90 0.06 1.57
N SER A 134 13.92 -0.73 2.02
CA SER A 134 14.19 -1.54 3.20
C SER A 134 15.24 -2.58 2.78
N ARG A 135 16.44 -2.54 3.35
CA ARG A 135 17.38 -3.66 3.19
C ARG A 135 16.62 -4.94 3.50
N LYS A 136 16.61 -5.91 2.57
CA LYS A 136 16.10 -7.23 2.94
C LYS A 136 16.86 -7.67 4.19
N PRO A 137 16.19 -8.17 5.24
CA PRO A 137 16.87 -8.58 6.45
C PRO A 137 17.93 -9.63 6.09
N PHE A 138 19.18 -9.47 6.55
CA PHE A 138 20.33 -10.37 6.30
C PHE A 138 20.12 -11.82 6.79
N SER A 139 18.92 -12.19 7.23
CA SER A 139 18.58 -13.54 7.62
C SER A 139 18.63 -14.47 6.41
N PRO A 140 19.47 -15.53 6.44
CA PRO A 140 19.54 -16.54 5.37
C PRO A 140 18.18 -17.24 5.12
N ILE A 141 17.31 -17.27 6.12
CA ILE A 141 15.98 -17.88 6.06
C ILE A 141 15.01 -16.99 5.25
N LYS A 142 15.16 -15.67 5.33
CA LYS A 142 14.28 -14.68 4.65
C LYS A 142 14.86 -14.20 3.30
N ASN A 143 16.15 -14.44 3.07
CA ASN A 143 16.89 -14.12 1.86
C ASN A 143 17.23 -15.37 1.03
N LYS A 144 16.30 -16.31 0.88
CA LYS A 144 16.39 -17.29 -0.21
C LYS A 144 15.99 -16.61 -1.52
N GLY A 145 16.86 -15.75 -2.03
CA GLY A 145 16.97 -15.53 -3.46
C GLY A 145 17.86 -16.64 -4.01
N TYR A 146 17.36 -17.35 -5.03
CA TYR A 146 18.26 -17.92 -6.03
C TYR A 146 18.88 -16.77 -6.83
#